data_AF-E6MKI0-F1
#
_entry.id   AF-E6MKI0-F1
#
_cell.length_a   1.000
_cell.length_b   1.000
_cell.length_c   1.000
_cell.angle_alpha   90.00
_cell.angle_beta   90.00
_cell.angle_gamma   90.00
#
_symmetry.space_group_name_H-M   'P 1'
#
loop_
_entity.id
_entity.type
_entity.pdbx_description
1 polymer ?
#
loop_
_entity_poly.entity_id
_entity_poly.type
_entity_poly.pdbx_seq_one_letter_code
_entity_poly.pdbx_strand_id
1 'polypeptide(L)'
;ACAVMALERVPADIRAQGGVARMSDPDLIEGIIEAVSIPVMAKARIGHFVEAQVLESLKVDFIDESEVLSPADYANHIDKWAFGVPFVCGATNLGEALRRITEGAAMIRSKGEAGTGDVSEAVRHLRTIRAEMARLSSMSPDELYVAAKELQAPYDLVAEVARTGELPV
;
A
#
# COMPACT_ATOMS: atom_id res chain seq x y z
N ALA A 1 5.41 13.55 6.51
CA ALA A 1 6.23 13.51 5.29
C ALA A 1 5.39 14.01 4.12
N CYS A 2 5.99 14.65 3.11
CA CYS A 2 5.34 14.95 1.84
C CYS A 2 6.16 14.33 0.70
N ALA A 3 5.47 13.95 -0.39
CA ALA A 3 6.08 13.41 -1.59
C ALA A 3 5.22 13.78 -2.80
N VAL A 4 5.84 13.79 -3.99
CA VAL A 4 5.14 13.95 -5.28
C VAL A 4 4.85 12.57 -5.84
N MET A 5 3.64 12.35 -6.34
CA MET A 5 3.30 11.14 -7.09
C MET A 5 3.49 11.40 -8.58
N ALA A 6 4.36 10.63 -9.23
CA ALA A 6 4.55 10.64 -10.68
C ALA A 6 3.50 9.73 -11.35
N LEU A 7 2.61 10.32 -12.14
CA LEU A 7 1.58 9.60 -12.88
C LEU A 7 1.13 10.32 -14.16
N GLU A 8 0.97 9.58 -15.25
CA GLU A 8 0.44 10.13 -16.52
C GLU A 8 -1.06 10.41 -16.47
N ARG A 9 -1.81 9.52 -15.83
CA ARG A 9 -3.28 9.57 -15.78
C ARG A 9 -3.76 9.63 -14.36
N VAL A 10 -4.51 10.68 -14.05
CA VAL A 10 -5.06 10.93 -12.72
C VAL A 10 -6.14 9.88 -12.39
N PRO A 11 -6.29 9.43 -11.13
CA PRO A 11 -7.25 8.37 -10.79
C PRO A 11 -8.69 8.62 -11.28
N ALA A 12 -9.14 9.87 -11.29
CA ALA A 12 -10.45 10.26 -11.83
C ALA A 12 -10.57 9.95 -13.33
N ASP A 13 -9.51 10.22 -14.11
CA ASP A 13 -9.47 9.97 -15.55
C ASP A 13 -9.42 8.48 -15.86
N ILE A 14 -8.64 7.71 -15.10
CA ILE A 14 -8.58 6.23 -15.22
C ILE A 14 -9.98 5.64 -15.07
N ARG A 15 -10.74 6.12 -14.08
CA ARG A 15 -12.11 5.67 -13.82
C ARG A 15 -13.08 6.06 -14.94
N ALA A 16 -12.97 7.29 -15.45
CA ALA A 16 -13.89 7.83 -16.46
C ALA A 16 -13.64 7.23 -17.87
N GLN A 17 -12.38 7.07 -18.25
CA GLN A 17 -11.99 6.62 -19.59
C GLN A 17 -11.92 5.10 -19.70
N GLY A 18 -11.73 4.40 -18.57
CA GLY A 18 -11.54 2.96 -18.52
C GLY A 18 -10.22 2.52 -19.18
N GLY A 19 -10.19 1.26 -19.62
CA GLY A 19 -9.00 0.64 -20.20
C GLY A 19 -7.98 0.20 -19.15
N VAL A 20 -6.82 -0.26 -19.63
CA VAL A 20 -5.75 -0.79 -18.76
C VAL A 20 -4.91 0.37 -18.24
N ALA A 21 -4.80 0.50 -16.93
CA ALA A 21 -3.91 1.43 -16.23
C ALA A 21 -2.62 0.71 -15.82
N ARG A 22 -1.47 1.28 -16.16
CA ARG A 22 -0.13 0.70 -15.98
C ARG A 22 0.80 1.68 -15.27
N MET A 23 2.03 1.26 -15.00
CA MET A 23 3.13 2.17 -14.64
C MET A 23 3.26 3.29 -15.68
N SER A 24 3.63 4.49 -15.23
CA SER A 24 3.86 5.65 -16.11
C SER A 24 5.14 5.49 -16.91
N ASP A 25 5.23 6.20 -18.04
CA ASP A 25 6.44 6.18 -18.87
C ASP A 25 7.67 6.62 -18.05
N PRO A 26 8.79 5.86 -18.10
CA PRO A 26 10.05 6.24 -17.49
C PRO A 26 10.47 7.69 -17.76
N ASP A 27 10.32 8.18 -18.99
CA ASP A 27 10.73 9.55 -19.37
C ASP A 27 9.95 10.61 -18.58
N LEU A 28 8.67 10.35 -18.30
CA LEU A 28 7.83 11.24 -17.47
C LEU A 28 8.26 11.20 -16.01
N ILE A 29 8.61 10.03 -15.48
CA ILE A 29 9.06 9.87 -14.10
C ILE A 29 10.40 10.58 -13.90
N GLU A 30 11.37 10.36 -14.77
CA GLU A 30 12.68 11.03 -14.74
C GLU A 30 12.52 12.55 -14.80
N GLY A 31 11.69 13.06 -15.72
CA GLY A 31 11.41 14.49 -15.83
C GLY A 31 10.83 15.10 -14.54
N ILE A 32 10.01 14.34 -13.78
CA ILE A 32 9.49 14.80 -12.48
C ILE A 32 10.59 14.76 -11.42
N ILE A 33 11.39 13.70 -11.36
CA ILE A 33 12.52 13.58 -10.42
C ILE A 33 13.49 14.75 -10.59
N GLU A 34 13.82 15.13 -11.82
CA GLU A 34 14.71 16.26 -12.10
C GLU A 34 14.10 17.62 -11.75
N ALA A 35 12.76 17.72 -11.76
CA ALA A 35 12.05 18.99 -11.55
C ALA A 35 11.82 19.34 -10.08
N VAL A 36 11.93 18.39 -9.14
CA VAL A 36 11.60 18.61 -7.72
C VAL A 36 12.71 18.17 -6.77
N SER A 37 12.76 18.79 -5.59
CA SER A 37 13.72 18.45 -4.52
C SER A 37 13.09 17.63 -3.38
N ILE A 38 11.82 17.27 -3.50
CA ILE A 38 11.08 16.47 -2.52
C ILE A 38 10.92 15.04 -3.05
N PRO A 39 10.74 14.03 -2.17
CA PRO A 39 10.68 12.64 -2.60
C PRO A 39 9.63 12.39 -3.68
N VAL A 40 9.95 11.54 -4.65
CA VAL A 40 9.08 11.13 -5.75
C VAL A 40 8.65 9.68 -5.56
N MET A 41 7.34 9.46 -5.61
CA MET A 41 6.73 8.13 -5.60
C MET A 41 6.21 7.80 -7.00
N ALA A 42 6.27 6.53 -7.38
CA ALA A 42 5.66 6.05 -8.62
C ALA A 42 4.85 4.77 -8.37
N LYS A 43 3.88 4.50 -9.24
CA LYS A 43 2.94 3.38 -9.09
C LYS A 43 3.35 2.18 -9.91
N ALA A 44 3.33 1.01 -9.29
CA ALA A 44 3.37 -0.29 -9.96
C ALA A 44 2.01 -0.99 -9.81
N ARG A 45 1.64 -1.82 -10.80
CA ARG A 45 0.45 -2.67 -10.70
C ARG A 45 0.65 -3.76 -9.64
N ILE A 46 -0.45 -4.16 -8.98
CA ILE A 46 -0.43 -5.28 -8.03
C ILE A 46 0.16 -6.52 -8.70
N GLY A 47 1.17 -7.10 -8.05
CA GLY A 47 1.88 -8.31 -8.51
C GLY A 47 2.86 -8.10 -9.66
N HIS A 48 2.99 -6.90 -10.23
CA HIS A 48 3.87 -6.65 -11.37
C HIS A 48 5.31 -6.31 -10.95
N PHE A 49 6.03 -7.29 -10.41
CA PHE A 49 7.40 -7.09 -9.89
C PHE A 49 8.38 -6.53 -10.94
N VAL A 50 8.17 -6.77 -12.25
CA VAL A 50 9.01 -6.18 -13.31
C VAL A 50 8.79 -4.67 -13.46
N GLU A 51 7.58 -4.17 -13.19
CA GLU A 51 7.36 -2.70 -13.18
C GLU A 51 8.11 -2.10 -12.00
N ALA A 52 8.08 -2.76 -10.83
CA ALA A 52 8.84 -2.33 -9.68
C ALA A 52 10.35 -2.34 -9.91
N GLN A 53 10.89 -3.34 -10.65
CA GLN A 53 12.31 -3.38 -11.03
C GLN A 53 12.71 -2.19 -11.91
N VAL A 54 11.84 -1.77 -12.83
CA VAL A 54 12.05 -0.57 -13.63
C VAL A 54 12.01 0.68 -12.74
N LEU A 55 11.02 0.81 -11.86
CA LEU A 55 10.95 1.97 -10.97
C LEU A 55 12.15 2.09 -10.03
N GLU A 56 12.65 0.98 -9.50
CA GLU A 56 13.86 0.95 -8.67
C GLU A 56 15.10 1.39 -9.46
N SER A 57 15.22 0.99 -10.73
CA SER A 57 16.35 1.42 -11.57
C SER A 57 16.30 2.91 -11.91
N LEU A 58 15.09 3.49 -12.00
CA LEU A 58 14.85 4.94 -12.11
C LEU A 58 15.09 5.69 -10.80
N LYS A 59 15.36 4.99 -9.69
CA LYS A 59 15.67 5.56 -8.37
C LYS A 59 14.54 6.44 -7.82
N VAL A 60 13.29 6.00 -7.99
CA VAL A 60 12.18 6.60 -7.23
C VAL A 60 12.39 6.39 -5.73
N ASP A 61 11.93 7.33 -4.91
CA ASP A 61 12.12 7.25 -3.46
C ASP A 61 11.21 6.20 -2.81
N PHE A 62 10.02 5.98 -3.38
CA PHE A 62 9.08 4.93 -2.97
C PHE A 62 8.32 4.35 -4.15
N ILE A 63 7.97 3.07 -4.06
CA ILE A 63 7.05 2.41 -4.99
C ILE A 63 5.70 2.21 -4.31
N ASP A 64 4.62 2.66 -4.95
CA ASP A 64 3.24 2.39 -4.53
C ASP A 64 2.67 1.21 -5.32
N GLU A 65 2.59 0.04 -4.69
CA GLU A 65 1.90 -1.13 -5.27
C GLU A 65 0.39 -0.87 -5.19
N SER A 66 -0.16 -0.36 -6.29
CA SER A 66 -1.38 0.44 -6.25
C SER A 66 -2.56 -0.28 -6.92
N GLU A 67 -3.60 -0.50 -6.12
CA GLU A 67 -4.92 -1.01 -6.54
C GLU A 67 -5.67 -0.10 -7.52
N VAL A 68 -5.24 1.15 -7.66
CA VAL A 68 -5.80 2.11 -8.63
C VAL A 68 -5.40 1.75 -10.07
N LEU A 69 -4.28 1.04 -10.24
CA LEU A 69 -3.88 0.51 -11.55
C LEU A 69 -4.52 -0.86 -11.78
N SER A 70 -4.59 -1.30 -13.04
CA SER A 70 -5.13 -2.63 -13.35
C SER A 70 -4.21 -3.71 -12.78
N PRO A 71 -4.68 -4.65 -11.94
CA PRO A 71 -3.82 -5.71 -11.39
C PRO A 71 -3.14 -6.52 -12.49
N ALA A 72 -1.88 -6.89 -12.27
CA ALA A 72 -1.15 -7.79 -13.16
C ALA A 72 -1.23 -9.24 -12.69
N ASP A 73 -1.29 -9.45 -11.37
CA ASP A 73 -1.61 -10.71 -10.74
C ASP A 73 -2.79 -10.48 -9.77
N TYR A 74 -3.81 -11.34 -9.85
CA TYR A 74 -5.01 -11.26 -9.00
C TYR A 74 -4.89 -12.06 -7.71
N ALA A 75 -3.88 -12.92 -7.61
CA ALA A 75 -3.63 -13.79 -6.47
C ALA A 75 -2.47 -13.29 -5.61
N ASN A 76 -1.39 -12.81 -6.23
CA ASN A 76 -0.15 -12.47 -5.53
C ASN A 76 0.20 -10.99 -5.62
N HIS A 77 0.68 -10.44 -4.51
CA HIS A 77 1.35 -9.14 -4.48
C HIS A 77 2.84 -9.33 -4.72
N ILE A 78 3.56 -8.24 -4.96
CA ILE A 78 5.01 -8.22 -5.10
C ILE A 78 5.65 -8.68 -3.79
N ASP A 79 6.67 -9.54 -3.87
CA ASP A 79 7.60 -9.79 -2.77
C ASP A 79 8.54 -8.58 -2.63
N LYS A 80 8.21 -7.69 -1.70
CA LYS A 80 8.86 -6.37 -1.56
C LYS A 80 10.20 -6.48 -0.85
N TRP A 81 10.48 -7.60 -0.17
CA TRP A 81 11.78 -7.87 0.45
C TRP A 81 12.91 -8.04 -0.58
N ALA A 82 12.57 -8.30 -1.84
CA ALA A 82 13.53 -8.43 -2.94
C ALA A 82 14.06 -7.07 -3.46
N PHE A 83 13.60 -5.95 -2.89
CA PHE A 83 13.91 -4.59 -3.35
C PHE A 83 14.58 -3.77 -2.24
N GLY A 84 15.47 -2.86 -2.64
CA GLY A 84 16.06 -1.85 -1.76
C GLY A 84 15.21 -0.59 -1.60
N VAL A 85 14.34 -0.29 -2.59
CA VAL A 85 13.39 0.82 -2.51
C VAL A 85 12.18 0.47 -1.62
N PRO A 86 11.74 1.34 -0.70
CA PRO A 86 10.60 1.08 0.16
C PRO A 86 9.26 1.09 -0.60
N PHE A 87 8.32 0.25 -0.14
CA PHE A 87 7.01 0.12 -0.74
C PHE A 87 5.88 0.71 0.12
N VAL A 88 4.92 1.32 -0.55
CA VAL A 88 3.63 1.75 -0.02
C VAL A 88 2.55 0.80 -0.51
N CYS A 89 1.67 0.34 0.37
CA CYS A 89 0.52 -0.50 0.00
C CYS A 89 -0.81 0.03 0.58
N GLY A 90 -1.89 -0.19 -0.17
CA GLY A 90 -3.25 0.11 0.27
C GLY A 90 -3.86 -0.98 1.17
N ALA A 91 -4.59 -0.58 2.21
CA ALA A 91 -5.36 -1.48 3.07
C ALA A 91 -6.74 -0.89 3.45
N THR A 92 -7.72 -1.77 3.67
CA THR A 92 -9.09 -1.43 4.09
C THR A 92 -9.43 -1.88 5.51
N ASN A 93 -8.62 -2.77 6.07
CA ASN A 93 -8.73 -3.36 7.41
C ASN A 93 -7.33 -3.79 7.91
N LEU A 94 -7.22 -4.12 9.18
CA LEU A 94 -5.95 -4.47 9.83
C LEU A 94 -5.35 -5.74 9.25
N GLY A 95 -6.15 -6.78 9.00
CA GLY A 95 -5.66 -8.03 8.42
C GLY A 95 -4.97 -7.82 7.07
N GLU A 96 -5.57 -6.99 6.21
CA GLU A 96 -4.98 -6.59 4.93
C GLU A 96 -3.68 -5.81 5.12
N ALA A 97 -3.64 -4.83 6.04
CA ALA A 97 -2.43 -4.09 6.35
C ALA A 97 -1.28 -5.01 6.79
N LEU A 98 -1.55 -5.93 7.73
CA LEU A 98 -0.54 -6.86 8.24
C LEU A 98 -0.04 -7.82 7.16
N ARG A 99 -0.89 -8.28 6.24
CA ARG A 99 -0.43 -9.08 5.10
C ARG A 99 0.51 -8.29 4.18
N ARG A 100 0.22 -7.01 3.90
CA ARG A 100 1.12 -6.16 3.10
C ARG A 100 2.46 -5.92 3.79
N ILE A 101 2.46 -5.71 5.10
CA ILE A 101 3.68 -5.58 5.89
C ILE A 101 4.48 -6.88 5.88
N THR A 102 3.81 -8.03 5.99
CA THR A 102 4.44 -9.36 5.89
C THR A 102 5.19 -9.53 4.56
N GLU A 103 4.63 -8.99 3.48
CA GLU A 103 5.22 -9.00 2.14
C GLU A 103 6.30 -7.94 1.93
N GLY A 104 6.63 -7.12 2.94
CA GLY A 104 7.69 -6.11 2.90
C GLY A 104 7.23 -4.67 2.63
N ALA A 105 5.94 -4.34 2.82
CA ALA A 105 5.50 -2.94 2.76
C ALA A 105 6.11 -2.13 3.91
N ALA A 106 6.75 -1.01 3.57
CA ALA A 106 7.34 -0.08 4.53
C ALA A 106 6.38 1.05 4.94
N MET A 107 5.22 1.15 4.28
CA MET A 107 4.18 2.11 4.60
C MET A 107 2.81 1.59 4.19
N ILE A 108 1.79 1.88 5.01
CA ILE A 108 0.39 1.54 4.72
C ILE A 108 -0.43 2.82 4.55
N ARG A 109 -1.28 2.84 3.53
CA ARG A 109 -2.30 3.88 3.30
C ARG A 109 -3.70 3.27 3.23
N SER A 110 -4.74 4.03 3.56
CA SER A 110 -6.12 3.62 3.26
C SER A 110 -6.32 3.56 1.75
N LYS A 111 -7.12 2.61 1.26
CA LYS A 111 -7.49 2.57 -0.17
C LYS A 111 -8.44 3.72 -0.55
N GLY A 112 -9.41 4.02 0.33
CA GLY A 112 -10.49 4.96 0.04
C GLY A 112 -11.27 4.58 -1.22
N GLU A 113 -11.87 5.58 -1.86
CA GLU A 113 -12.42 5.45 -3.22
C GLU A 113 -11.69 6.42 -4.16
N ALA A 114 -10.60 5.94 -4.75
CA ALA A 114 -9.72 6.79 -5.56
C ALA A 114 -10.48 7.43 -6.74
N GLY A 115 -10.36 8.76 -6.87
CA GLY A 115 -10.91 9.51 -8.00
C GLY A 115 -12.36 9.96 -7.89
N THR A 116 -13.05 9.72 -6.76
CA THR A 116 -14.44 10.20 -6.57
C THR A 116 -14.57 11.52 -5.82
N GLY A 117 -13.54 11.90 -5.06
CA GLY A 117 -13.61 13.04 -4.14
C GLY A 117 -14.45 12.79 -2.89
N ASP A 118 -14.96 11.56 -2.69
CA ASP A 118 -15.65 11.16 -1.47
C ASP A 118 -14.65 10.60 -0.44
N VAL A 119 -14.63 11.22 0.75
CA VAL A 119 -13.75 10.83 1.85
C VAL A 119 -14.33 9.71 2.72
N SER A 120 -15.62 9.37 2.55
CA SER A 120 -16.36 8.44 3.39
C SER A 120 -15.65 7.07 3.51
N GLU A 121 -15.17 6.53 2.40
CA GLU A 121 -14.47 5.25 2.34
C GLU A 121 -13.11 5.28 3.05
N ALA A 122 -12.34 6.35 2.87
CA ALA A 122 -11.06 6.50 3.57
C ALA A 122 -11.26 6.57 5.08
N VAL A 123 -12.27 7.33 5.54
CA VAL A 123 -12.63 7.41 6.97
C VAL A 123 -13.07 6.05 7.50
N ARG A 124 -13.86 5.30 6.72
CA ARG A 124 -14.30 3.95 7.07
C ARG A 124 -13.12 3.01 7.27
N HIS A 125 -12.19 2.93 6.31
CA HIS A 125 -11.01 2.07 6.39
C HIS A 125 -10.14 2.40 7.60
N LEU A 126 -9.85 3.69 7.83
CA LEU A 126 -9.05 4.14 8.97
C LEU A 126 -9.72 3.85 10.32
N ARG A 127 -11.05 3.99 10.41
CA ARG A 127 -11.81 3.60 11.62
C ARG A 127 -11.77 2.11 11.86
N THR A 128 -11.91 1.29 10.82
CA THR A 128 -11.83 -0.17 10.91
C THR A 128 -10.45 -0.59 11.43
N ILE A 129 -9.37 -0.13 10.80
CA ILE A 129 -7.99 -0.47 11.20
C ILE A 129 -7.75 -0.10 12.67
N ARG A 130 -8.08 1.13 13.07
CA ARG A 130 -7.90 1.59 14.46
C ARG A 130 -8.74 0.82 15.47
N ALA A 131 -9.99 0.48 15.13
CA ALA A 131 -10.86 -0.28 15.99
C ALA A 131 -10.35 -1.71 16.20
N GLU A 132 -9.86 -2.36 15.14
CA GLU A 132 -9.27 -3.69 15.21
C GLU A 132 -7.97 -3.68 16.03
N MET A 133 -7.11 -2.67 15.86
CA MET A 133 -5.91 -2.49 16.70
C MET A 133 -6.27 -2.32 18.17
N ALA A 134 -7.22 -1.44 18.49
CA ALA A 134 -7.69 -1.23 19.87
C ALA A 134 -8.32 -2.50 20.47
N ARG A 135 -8.99 -3.32 19.66
CA ARG A 135 -9.49 -4.64 20.07
C ARG A 135 -8.32 -5.54 20.46
N LEU A 136 -7.30 -5.66 19.62
CA LEU A 136 -6.13 -6.49 19.91
C LEU A 136 -5.41 -6.05 21.19
N SER A 137 -5.25 -4.74 21.41
CA SER A 137 -4.56 -4.23 22.62
C SER A 137 -5.28 -4.49 23.94
N SER A 138 -6.56 -4.88 23.90
CA SER A 138 -7.34 -5.23 25.10
C SER A 138 -7.63 -6.73 25.24
N MET A 139 -7.23 -7.54 24.25
CA MET A 139 -7.40 -9.00 24.28
C MET A 139 -6.41 -9.69 25.22
N SER A 140 -6.82 -10.84 25.75
CA SER A 140 -5.91 -11.71 26.50
C SER A 140 -4.90 -12.38 25.53
N PRO A 141 -3.64 -12.61 25.93
CA PRO A 141 -2.62 -13.18 25.04
C PRO A 141 -2.97 -14.54 24.41
N ASP A 142 -3.80 -15.35 25.06
CA ASP A 142 -4.28 -16.65 24.57
C ASP A 142 -5.37 -16.53 23.49
N GLU A 143 -6.11 -15.42 23.44
CA GLU A 143 -7.11 -15.14 22.40
C GLU A 143 -6.46 -14.69 21.08
N LEU A 144 -5.22 -14.20 21.12
CA LEU A 144 -4.53 -13.65 19.96
C LEU A 144 -4.29 -14.67 18.83
N TYR A 145 -4.19 -15.96 19.15
CA TYR A 145 -4.07 -17.02 18.13
C TYR A 145 -5.32 -17.11 17.26
N VAL A 146 -6.51 -16.99 17.87
CA VAL A 146 -7.78 -16.99 17.14
C VAL A 146 -7.94 -15.68 16.39
N ALA A 147 -7.58 -14.54 17.01
CA ALA A 147 -7.62 -13.25 16.35
C ALA A 147 -6.74 -13.21 15.08
N ALA A 148 -5.54 -13.78 15.12
CA ALA A 148 -4.65 -13.88 13.96
C ALA A 148 -5.26 -14.73 12.83
N LYS A 149 -5.92 -15.84 13.18
CA LYS A 149 -6.66 -16.68 12.21
C LYS A 149 -7.81 -15.91 11.56
N GLU A 150 -8.60 -15.18 12.34
CA GLU A 150 -9.73 -14.37 11.84
C GLU A 150 -9.28 -13.22 10.95
N LEU A 151 -8.22 -12.51 11.35
CA LEU A 151 -7.61 -11.44 10.55
C LEU A 151 -6.90 -11.96 9.30
N GLN A 152 -6.64 -13.27 9.23
CA GLN A 152 -5.81 -13.91 8.22
C GLN A 152 -4.45 -13.20 8.11
N ALA A 153 -3.80 -12.97 9.25
CA ALA A 153 -2.55 -12.26 9.38
C ALA A 153 -1.55 -13.07 10.22
N PRO A 154 -0.23 -12.89 10.05
CA PRO A 154 0.76 -13.61 10.85
C PRO A 154 0.62 -13.29 12.33
N TYR A 155 0.68 -14.34 13.15
CA TYR A 155 0.53 -14.23 14.60
C TYR A 155 1.53 -13.23 15.20
N ASP A 156 2.79 -13.27 14.78
CA ASP A 156 3.85 -12.42 15.36
C ASP A 156 3.55 -10.94 15.18
N LEU A 157 3.06 -10.53 14.00
CA LEU A 157 2.65 -9.15 13.75
C LEU A 157 1.38 -8.78 14.53
N VAL A 158 0.41 -9.70 14.65
CA VAL A 158 -0.80 -9.48 15.45
C VAL A 158 -0.45 -9.28 16.93
N ALA A 159 0.47 -10.10 17.45
CA ALA A 159 0.95 -10.01 18.82
C ALA A 159 1.79 -8.74 19.05
N GLU A 160 2.57 -8.31 18.06
CA GLU A 160 3.28 -7.03 18.10
C GLU A 160 2.30 -5.86 18.20
N VAL A 161 1.32 -5.78 17.30
CA VAL A 161 0.29 -4.72 17.33
C VAL A 161 -0.49 -4.74 18.64
N ALA A 162 -0.85 -5.91 19.17
CA ALA A 162 -1.52 -6.01 20.46
C ALA A 162 -0.69 -5.39 21.59
N ARG A 163 0.63 -5.61 21.57
CA ARG A 163 1.57 -5.11 22.58
C ARG A 163 1.89 -3.62 22.43
N THR A 164 2.12 -3.14 21.20
CA THR A 164 2.56 -1.75 20.93
C THR A 164 1.40 -0.79 20.76
N GLY A 165 0.23 -1.27 20.31
CA GLY A 165 -0.88 -0.42 19.90
C GLY A 165 -0.63 0.33 18.58
N GLU A 166 0.42 -0.04 17.84
CA GLU A 166 0.87 0.65 16.62
C GLU A 166 1.06 -0.36 15.48
N LEU A 167 0.89 0.11 14.23
CA LEU A 167 1.30 -0.69 13.06
C LEU A 167 2.83 -0.70 12.97
N PRO A 168 3.46 -1.83 12.63
CA PRO A 168 4.93 -1.93 12.57
C PRO A 168 5.50 -1.37 11.24
N VAL A 169 5.17 -0.10 10.93
CA VAL A 169 5.65 0.71 9.78
C VAL A 169 5.64 2.19 10.10
#